data_AF-A0A382YUM8-F1
#
_entry.id   AF-A0A382YUM8-F1
#
_cell.length_a   1.000
_cell.length_b   1.000
_cell.length_c   1.000
_cell.angle_alpha   90.00
_cell.angle_beta   90.00
_cell.angle_gamma   90.00
#
_symmetry.space_group_name_H-M   'P 1'
#
loop_
_entity.id
_entity.type
_entity.pdbx_description
1 polymer ?
#
loop_
_entity_poly.entity_id
_entity_poly.type
_entity_poly.pdbx_seq_one_letter_code
_entity_poly.pdbx_strand_id
1 'polypeptide(L)'
;MSESTINRRDFGKAGGLALAATALPALGEAADDKPRLKSRILKSIKFGMFNEKISISEKFKLLKEIGYDGVELNSPGGVDKKEALAASRETGLPIHGVVDSIHWGTRLSSPDANTRRKGLD
;
A
#
# COMPACT_ATOMS: atom_id res chain seq x y z
N MET A 1 5.46 -44.59 47.96
CA MET A 1 5.54 -43.22 47.40
C MET A 1 4.58 -43.15 46.23
N SER A 2 3.51 -42.36 46.32
CA SER A 2 2.51 -42.25 45.23
C SER A 2 2.98 -41.15 44.28
N GLU A 3 3.36 -41.51 43.05
CA GLU A 3 3.64 -40.52 42.01
C GLU A 3 2.35 -39.83 41.57
N SER A 4 2.34 -38.50 41.59
CA SER A 4 1.26 -37.70 41.03
C SER A 4 1.45 -37.57 39.52
N THR A 5 0.66 -38.31 38.74
CA THR A 5 0.68 -38.21 37.27
C THR A 5 -0.12 -37.00 36.81
N ILE A 6 0.56 -35.93 36.38
CA ILE A 6 -0.09 -34.76 35.76
C ILE A 6 -0.62 -35.19 34.38
N ASN A 7 -1.93 -35.11 34.17
CA ASN A 7 -2.50 -35.45 32.86
C ASN A 7 -2.46 -34.26 31.90
N ARG A 8 -2.69 -34.53 30.60
CA ARG A 8 -2.62 -33.53 29.52
C ARG A 8 -3.55 -32.32 29.73
N ARG A 9 -4.71 -32.50 30.37
CA ARG A 9 -5.64 -31.39 30.67
C ARG A 9 -5.11 -30.52 31.80
N ASP A 10 -4.47 -31.11 32.80
CA ASP A 10 -3.88 -30.37 33.91
C ASP A 10 -2.66 -29.57 33.44
N PHE A 11 -1.85 -30.14 32.54
CA PHE A 11 -0.78 -29.43 31.85
C PHE A 11 -1.31 -28.25 31.01
N GLY A 12 -2.40 -28.46 30.25
CA GLY A 12 -3.02 -27.40 29.46
C GLY A 12 -3.57 -26.25 30.31
N LYS A 13 -4.18 -26.55 31.46
CA LYS A 13 -4.66 -25.54 32.42
C LYS A 13 -3.51 -24.75 33.03
N ALA A 14 -2.43 -25.42 33.43
CA ALA A 14 -1.24 -24.77 33.98
C ALA A 14 -0.55 -23.85 32.94
N GLY A 15 -0.41 -24.32 31.69
CA GLY A 15 0.17 -23.53 30.61
C GLY A 15 -0.68 -22.31 30.22
N GLY A 16 -2.01 -22.43 30.19
CA GLY A 16 -2.92 -21.33 29.89
C GLY A 16 -2.90 -20.21 30.95
N LEU A 17 -2.81 -20.56 32.24
CA LEU A 17 -2.70 -19.58 33.32
C LEU A 17 -1.36 -18.83 33.30
N ALA A 18 -0.27 -19.52 32.96
CA ALA A 18 1.06 -18.90 32.88
C ALA A 18 1.16 -17.85 31.75
N LEU A 19 0.55 -18.12 30.59
CA LEU A 19 0.50 -17.18 29.46
C LEU A 19 -0.33 -15.93 29.77
N ALA A 20 -1.43 -16.07 30.50
CA ALA A 20 -2.27 -14.94 30.90
C ALA A 20 -1.54 -14.02 31.89
N ALA A 21 -0.81 -14.57 32.86
CA ALA A 21 -0.10 -13.79 33.88
C ALA A 21 1.07 -12.95 33.32
N THR A 22 1.73 -13.41 32.26
CA THR A 22 2.85 -12.69 31.63
C THR A 22 2.42 -11.68 30.55
N ALA A 23 1.20 -11.80 30.03
CA ALA A 23 0.71 -10.91 28.97
C ALA A 23 0.12 -9.59 29.50
N LEU A 24 -0.42 -9.56 30.73
CA LEU A 24 -1.03 -8.34 31.29
C LEU A 24 -0.07 -7.12 31.37
N PRO A 25 1.19 -7.25 31.81
CA PRO A 25 2.11 -6.12 31.86
C PRO A 25 2.44 -5.56 30.46
N ALA A 26 2.52 -6.43 29.45
CA ALA A 26 2.84 -6.04 28.06
C ALA A 26 1.68 -5.32 27.34
N LEU A 27 0.44 -5.47 27.82
CA LEU A 27 -0.72 -4.71 27.34
C LEU A 27 -0.81 -3.30 27.97
N GLY A 28 -0.17 -3.07 29.11
CA GLY A 28 -0.20 -1.78 29.81
C GLY A 28 0.80 -0.74 29.30
N GLU A 29 1.78 -1.16 28.49
CA GLU A 29 2.93 -0.33 28.08
C GLU A 29 2.79 0.29 26.67
N ALA A 30 1.57 0.33 26.12
CA ALA A 30 1.34 0.80 24.75
C ALA A 30 0.62 2.16 24.63
N ALA A 31 0.62 2.97 25.69
CA ALA A 31 0.09 4.34 25.65
C ALA A 31 1.24 5.37 25.74
N ASP A 32 1.91 5.62 24.62
CA ASP A 32 2.80 6.79 24.47
C ASP A 32 1.90 8.01 24.19
N ASP A 33 1.75 8.90 25.18
CA ASP A 33 0.91 10.12 25.16
C ASP A 33 1.47 11.25 24.27
N LYS A 34 2.56 10.99 23.54
CA LYS A 34 3.07 11.94 22.54
C LYS A 34 2.03 12.09 21.43
N PRO A 35 1.79 13.32 20.92
CA PRO A 35 1.00 13.51 19.72
C PRO A 35 1.72 12.82 18.56
N ARG A 36 1.40 11.55 18.33
CA ARG A 36 1.71 10.88 17.08
C ARG A 36 0.95 11.70 16.05
N LEU A 37 1.66 12.35 15.14
CA LEU A 37 1.07 12.70 13.86
C LEU A 37 0.32 11.44 13.44
N LYS A 38 -1.00 11.50 13.37
CA LYS A 38 -1.79 10.45 12.72
C LYS A 38 -1.44 10.52 11.24
N SER A 39 -0.20 10.18 10.87
CA SER A 39 0.20 10.06 9.48
C SER A 39 -0.42 8.77 9.00
N ARG A 40 -1.72 8.83 8.72
CA ARG A 40 -2.40 7.77 8.02
C ARG A 40 -1.62 7.52 6.73
N ILE A 41 -1.30 6.26 6.46
CA ILE A 41 -0.70 5.87 5.19
C ILE A 41 -1.68 6.28 4.09
N LEU A 42 -1.23 7.15 3.19
CA LEU A 42 -2.00 7.55 2.02
C LEU A 42 -1.96 6.41 1.00
N LYS A 43 -3.13 6.03 0.50
CA LYS A 43 -3.27 4.95 -0.48
C LYS A 43 -3.48 5.57 -1.85
N SER A 44 -2.54 5.31 -2.76
CA SER A 44 -2.72 5.61 -4.17
C SER A 44 -3.00 4.37 -4.99
N ILE A 45 -3.65 4.54 -6.13
CA ILE A 45 -3.84 3.48 -7.12
C ILE A 45 -3.10 3.79 -8.42
N LYS A 46 -2.48 2.78 -9.03
CA LYS A 46 -2.00 2.88 -10.41
C LYS A 46 -3.21 2.98 -11.32
N PHE A 47 -3.30 4.07 -12.08
CA PHE A 47 -4.49 4.37 -12.87
C PHE A 47 -4.83 3.25 -13.85
N GLY A 48 -3.82 2.56 -14.41
CA GLY A 48 -4.00 1.40 -15.29
C GLY A 48 -4.51 0.11 -14.61
N MET A 49 -4.51 0.00 -13.28
CA MET A 49 -5.06 -1.17 -12.57
C MET A 49 -6.59 -1.14 -12.47
N PHE A 50 -7.20 0.03 -12.66
CA PHE A 50 -8.64 0.18 -12.60
C PHE A 50 -9.23 0.03 -14.00
N ASN A 51 -9.82 -1.14 -14.30
CA ASN A 51 -10.14 -1.56 -15.67
C ASN A 51 -11.56 -1.23 -16.14
N GLU A 52 -12.31 -0.42 -15.39
CA GLU A 52 -13.65 0.01 -15.81
C GLU A 52 -13.60 0.89 -17.06
N LYS A 53 -14.52 0.64 -17.99
CA LYS A 53 -14.64 1.34 -19.28
C LYS A 53 -15.47 2.62 -19.14
N ILE A 54 -14.99 3.55 -18.34
CA ILE A 54 -15.59 4.87 -18.10
C ILE A 54 -14.62 5.99 -18.47
N SER A 55 -15.11 7.23 -18.56
CA SER A 55 -14.25 8.38 -18.86
C SER A 55 -13.20 8.62 -17.77
N ILE A 56 -12.14 9.36 -18.10
CA ILE A 56 -11.10 9.72 -17.11
C ILE A 56 -11.71 10.51 -15.96
N SER A 57 -12.59 11.48 -16.24
CA SER A 57 -13.27 12.27 -15.21
C SER A 57 -14.10 11.39 -14.26
N GLU A 58 -14.94 10.49 -14.79
CA GLU A 58 -15.73 9.56 -13.98
C GLU A 58 -14.85 8.65 -13.13
N LYS A 59 -13.74 8.19 -13.68
CA LYS A 59 -12.78 7.36 -12.97
C LYS A 59 -12.11 8.10 -11.80
N PHE A 60 -11.71 9.36 -11.99
CA PHE A 60 -11.21 10.19 -10.89
C PHE A 60 -12.27 10.40 -9.80
N LYS A 61 -13.53 10.66 -10.18
CA LYS A 61 -14.66 10.81 -9.25
C LYS A 61 -14.86 9.54 -8.42
N LEU A 62 -14.93 8.39 -9.08
CA LEU A 62 -15.14 7.10 -8.44
C LEU A 62 -13.98 6.69 -7.53
N LEU A 63 -12.73 6.91 -7.95
CA LEU A 63 -11.57 6.60 -7.12
C LEU A 63 -11.51 7.47 -5.86
N LYS A 64 -11.96 8.73 -5.95
CA LYS A 64 -12.12 9.60 -4.79
C LYS A 64 -13.22 9.10 -3.85
N GLU A 65 -14.38 8.72 -4.42
CA GLU A 65 -15.53 8.20 -3.67
C GLU A 65 -15.21 6.90 -2.91
N ILE A 66 -14.46 5.98 -3.53
CA ILE A 66 -13.99 4.74 -2.92
C ILE A 66 -12.93 4.99 -1.82
N GLY A 67 -12.37 6.20 -1.74
CA GLY A 67 -11.48 6.63 -0.66
C GLY A 67 -9.98 6.44 -0.93
N TYR A 68 -9.56 6.46 -2.19
CA TYR A 68 -8.14 6.66 -2.50
C TYR A 68 -7.71 8.10 -2.23
N ASP A 69 -6.44 8.26 -1.88
CA ASP A 69 -5.81 9.55 -1.59
C ASP A 69 -5.12 10.17 -2.79
N GLY A 70 -4.92 9.40 -3.85
CA GLY A 70 -4.32 9.85 -5.08
C GLY A 70 -4.22 8.75 -6.13
N VAL A 71 -3.70 9.12 -7.29
CA VAL A 71 -3.47 8.20 -8.41
C VAL A 71 -2.04 8.32 -8.93
N GLU A 72 -1.54 7.24 -9.51
CA GLU A 72 -0.27 7.19 -10.23
C GLU A 72 -0.56 6.91 -11.70
N LEU A 73 -0.14 7.80 -12.60
CA LEU A 73 -0.34 7.62 -14.05
C LEU A 73 0.81 6.79 -14.65
N ASN A 74 0.63 6.25 -15.86
CA ASN A 74 1.76 5.82 -16.66
C ASN A 74 2.26 7.02 -17.48
N SER A 75 3.57 7.17 -17.67
CA SER A 75 4.18 8.17 -18.55
C SER A 75 5.51 7.65 -19.10
N PRO A 76 5.77 7.72 -20.41
CA PRO A 76 5.05 8.50 -21.42
C PRO A 76 3.71 7.88 -21.89
N GLY A 77 3.45 6.60 -21.63
CA GLY A 77 2.24 5.89 -22.07
C GLY A 77 0.97 6.20 -21.26
N GLY A 78 -0.04 5.34 -21.32
CA GLY A 78 -1.27 5.48 -20.51
C GLY A 78 -2.31 6.43 -21.11
N VAL A 79 -2.94 7.23 -20.25
CA VAL A 79 -4.06 8.10 -20.62
C VAL A 79 -3.63 9.48 -21.11
N ASP A 80 -4.58 10.28 -21.60
CA ASP A 80 -4.36 11.69 -21.93
C ASP A 80 -4.03 12.48 -20.64
N LYS A 81 -2.90 13.19 -20.65
CA LYS A 81 -2.36 13.87 -19.47
C LYS A 81 -3.10 15.16 -19.17
N LYS A 82 -3.62 15.85 -20.20
CA LYS A 82 -4.38 17.09 -20.04
C LYS A 82 -5.74 16.78 -19.43
N GLU A 83 -6.41 15.74 -19.93
CA GLU A 83 -7.68 15.28 -19.38
C GLU A 83 -7.52 14.77 -17.93
N ALA A 84 -6.48 13.97 -17.67
CA ALA A 84 -6.18 13.51 -16.30
C ALA A 84 -5.89 14.66 -15.33
N LEU A 85 -5.10 15.67 -15.76
CA LEU A 85 -4.82 16.84 -14.94
C LEU A 85 -6.08 17.67 -14.68
N ALA A 86 -6.95 17.84 -15.67
CA ALA A 86 -8.24 18.52 -15.51
C ALA A 86 -9.14 17.77 -14.51
N ALA A 87 -9.27 16.46 -14.66
CA ALA A 87 -10.05 15.62 -13.75
C ALA A 87 -9.51 15.62 -12.31
N SER A 88 -8.18 15.59 -12.15
CA SER A 88 -7.52 15.72 -10.85
C SER A 88 -7.88 17.04 -10.16
N ARG A 89 -7.86 18.15 -10.90
CA ARG A 89 -8.23 19.48 -10.39
C ARG A 89 -9.72 19.57 -10.04
N GLU A 90 -10.60 19.03 -10.89
CA GLU A 90 -12.05 19.04 -10.67
C GLU A 90 -12.44 18.23 -9.42
N THR A 91 -11.80 17.08 -9.21
CA THR A 91 -12.16 16.15 -8.11
C THR A 91 -11.37 16.39 -6.82
N GLY A 92 -10.27 17.14 -6.88
CA GLY A 92 -9.33 17.27 -5.77
C GLY A 92 -8.59 15.97 -5.42
N LEU A 93 -8.61 14.96 -6.30
CA LEU A 93 -7.82 13.73 -6.15
C LEU A 93 -6.46 13.91 -6.84
N PRO A 94 -5.35 14.00 -6.10
CA PRO A 94 -4.05 14.33 -6.68
C PRO A 94 -3.48 13.20 -7.54
N ILE A 95 -2.84 13.58 -8.65
CA ILE A 95 -1.86 12.72 -9.32
C ILE A 95 -0.54 12.91 -8.58
N HIS A 96 -0.17 11.95 -7.73
CA HIS A 96 1.01 12.09 -6.85
C HIS A 96 2.32 11.69 -7.54
N GLY A 97 2.23 10.84 -8.57
CA GLY A 97 3.40 10.30 -9.25
C GLY A 97 3.07 9.66 -10.60
N VAL A 98 4.12 9.16 -11.26
CA VAL A 98 4.03 8.45 -12.53
C VAL A 98 4.91 7.19 -12.52
N VAL A 99 4.46 6.17 -13.24
CA VAL A 99 5.25 5.00 -13.61
C VAL A 99 5.87 5.24 -14.97
N ASP A 100 7.18 5.08 -15.08
CA ASP A 100 7.84 4.91 -16.36
C ASP A 100 7.96 3.41 -16.71
N SER A 101 6.96 2.90 -17.42
CA SER A 101 6.92 1.50 -17.82
C SER A 101 7.90 1.15 -18.94
N ILE A 102 8.52 2.13 -19.61
CA ILE A 102 9.40 1.88 -20.77
C ILE A 102 10.61 1.04 -20.36
N HIS A 103 11.12 1.27 -19.16
CA HIS A 103 12.31 0.59 -18.66
C HIS A 103 12.12 -0.89 -18.29
N TRP A 104 10.89 -1.39 -18.27
CA TRP A 104 10.65 -2.83 -18.16
C TRP A 104 11.14 -3.57 -19.41
N GLY A 105 11.03 -2.95 -20.59
CA GLY A 105 11.53 -3.47 -21.85
C GLY A 105 12.90 -2.89 -22.27
N THR A 106 13.11 -1.59 -22.04
CA THR A 106 14.32 -0.86 -22.47
C THR A 106 15.21 -0.56 -21.26
N ARG A 107 16.15 -1.46 -20.95
CA ARG A 107 16.94 -1.36 -19.71
C ARG A 107 18.15 -0.45 -19.88
N LEU A 108 18.34 0.49 -18.95
CA LEU A 108 19.53 1.34 -18.89
C LEU A 108 20.81 0.54 -18.56
N SER A 109 20.69 -0.68 -18.05
CA SER A 109 21.79 -1.61 -17.79
C SER A 109 22.09 -2.56 -18.95
N SER A 110 21.46 -2.38 -20.12
CA SER A 110 21.71 -3.24 -21.29
C SER A 110 23.19 -3.20 -21.70
N PRO A 111 23.82 -4.33 -22.08
CA PRO A 111 25.17 -4.31 -22.65
C PRO A 111 25.20 -3.57 -24.01
N ASP A 112 24.10 -3.58 -24.77
CA ASP A 112 23.98 -2.86 -26.02
C ASP A 112 23.81 -1.35 -25.81
N ALA A 113 24.71 -0.56 -26.41
CA ALA A 113 24.72 0.89 -26.29
C ALA A 113 23.50 1.57 -26.90
N ASN A 114 22.94 1.01 -27.99
CA ASN A 114 21.75 1.58 -28.63
C ASN A 114 20.51 1.44 -27.74
N THR A 115 20.36 0.31 -27.06
CA THR A 115 19.30 0.08 -26.08
C THR A 115 19.38 1.06 -24.91
N ARG A 116 20.59 1.32 -24.39
CA ARG A 116 20.77 2.33 -23.33
C ARG A 116 20.42 3.72 -23.82
N ARG A 117 20.87 4.11 -25.02
CA ARG A 117 20.54 5.41 -25.63
C ARG A 117 19.03 5.58 -25.76
N LYS A 118 18.33 4.57 -26.29
CA LYS A 118 16.86 4.55 -26.39
C LYS A 118 16.16 4.73 -25.04
N GLY A 119 16.78 4.34 -23.93
CA GLY A 119 16.21 4.54 -22.59
C GLY A 119 16.40 5.96 -22.04
N LEU A 120 17.27 6.77 -22.63
CA LEU A 120 17.49 8.17 -22.22
C LEU A 120 16.61 9.15 -22.99
N ASP A 121 16.12 8.74 -24.15
CA ASP A 121 15.23 9.48 -25.05
C ASP A 121 13.75 9.28 -24.68
#